data_AF-A0A9E3LIY7-F1
#
_entry.id   AF-A0A9E3LIY7-F1
#
_cell.length_a   1.000
_cell.length_b   1.000
_cell.length_c   1.000
_cell.angle_alpha   90.00
_cell.angle_beta   90.00
_cell.angle_gamma   90.00
#
_symmetry.space_group_name_H-M   'P 1'
#
loop_
_entity.id
_entity.type
_entity.pdbx_description
1 polymer ?
#
loop_
_entity_poly.entity_id
_entity_poly.type
_entity_poly.pdbx_seq_one_letter_code
_entity_poly.pdbx_strand_id
1 'polypeptide(L)'
;MVGPRRRWLALVAGLVLAACGGPSLAPVGDGPHGAAAGGAVDGCRRALPDDDPHPIRDGAGTGQDPALTGAWVEEIAAEVQTAHTDVLGGLWLDHDAGELVIMVPGTEGRDEFERLRAEAPEPERVVCMEATHTEDELRDLQHQVSERLTPNGRPLVSGTDVVTNRLRVEYEGDLAEAEEALGELAGHPGLELQVPACAEVVPLPDGAQPLPGGGSTCQSMEALFTGTLVGDPAAGCAWFEDQQGQPTTVLWPRGWSLTEDGTVLDHRGEPRARLGDAIASGGGNVPLQEGQRACGTGGEDGAWAVGTLEAAPAS
;
A
#
# COMPACT_ATOMS: atom_id res chain seq x y z
N MET A 1 -16.98 52.67 -13.24
CA MET A 1 -17.23 51.25 -12.89
C MET A 1 -16.35 50.41 -13.79
N VAL A 2 -15.16 50.06 -13.30
CA VAL A 2 -14.15 49.24 -13.98
C VAL A 2 -13.89 48.06 -13.04
N GLY A 3 -14.11 46.85 -13.54
CA GLY A 3 -14.09 45.61 -12.75
C GLY A 3 -12.70 45.23 -12.23
N PRO A 4 -12.61 44.47 -11.13
CA PRO A 4 -11.34 44.06 -10.57
C PRO A 4 -10.82 42.83 -11.33
N ARG A 5 -9.84 43.05 -12.21
CA ARG A 5 -8.93 41.99 -12.69
C ARG A 5 -7.59 42.14 -11.97
N ARG A 6 -7.14 41.00 -11.43
CA ARG A 6 -5.74 40.60 -11.16
C ARG A 6 -4.94 41.42 -10.13
N ARG A 7 -4.75 40.81 -8.97
CA ARG A 7 -3.51 40.92 -8.17
C ARG A 7 -3.11 39.52 -7.72
N TRP A 8 -2.23 38.88 -8.49
CA TRP A 8 -1.46 37.74 -8.04
C TRP A 8 0.00 38.17 -8.08
N LEU A 9 0.63 38.28 -6.90
CA LEU A 9 2.07 38.48 -6.75
C LEU A 9 2.51 38.04 -5.34
N ALA A 10 3.32 36.96 -5.36
CA ALA A 10 4.46 36.60 -4.51
C ALA A 10 4.25 36.29 -3.01
N LEU A 11 4.65 35.08 -2.61
CA LEU A 11 5.90 34.81 -1.86
C LEU A 11 5.94 33.34 -1.40
N VAL A 12 6.92 32.55 -1.87
CA VAL A 12 7.47 31.45 -1.05
C VAL A 12 8.98 31.47 -1.20
N ALA A 13 9.64 31.74 -0.07
CA ALA A 13 11.08 31.71 0.10
C ALA A 13 11.52 30.27 0.39
N GLY A 14 12.66 29.89 -0.19
CA GLY A 14 13.17 28.54 -0.21
C GLY A 14 13.57 27.97 1.15
N LEU A 15 13.50 26.64 1.21
CA LEU A 15 14.22 25.82 2.17
C LEU A 15 14.93 24.70 1.39
N VAL A 16 16.26 24.70 1.42
CA VAL A 16 17.10 23.61 0.91
C VAL A 16 17.39 22.69 2.09
N LEU A 17 16.97 21.44 2.00
CA LEU A 17 17.43 20.35 2.87
C LEU A 17 18.11 19.28 2.02
N ALA A 18 19.25 18.83 2.52
CA ALA A 18 20.17 17.91 1.87
C ALA A 18 19.58 16.50 1.75
N ALA A 19 19.68 15.91 0.55
CA ALA A 19 19.32 14.53 0.28
C ALA A 19 20.48 13.58 0.60
N CYS A 20 20.22 12.57 1.43
CA CYS A 20 21.03 11.37 1.53
C CYS A 20 20.59 10.40 0.40
N GLY A 21 21.53 9.98 -0.44
CA GLY A 21 21.28 9.04 -1.53
C GLY A 21 21.14 7.59 -1.03
N GLY A 22 20.00 6.96 -1.34
CA GLY A 22 19.80 5.51 -1.32
C GLY A 22 19.90 4.93 -2.74
N PRO A 23 20.14 3.61 -2.89
CA PRO A 23 20.44 2.98 -4.17
C PRO A 23 19.23 2.94 -5.12
N SER A 24 19.52 3.25 -6.38
CA SER A 24 18.61 3.18 -7.54
C SER A 24 18.07 1.76 -7.73
N LEU A 25 16.75 1.60 -7.66
CA LEU A 25 16.07 0.43 -8.21
C LEU A 25 16.12 0.49 -9.74
N ALA A 26 16.19 -0.70 -10.36
CA ALA A 26 16.31 -0.88 -11.81
C ALA A 26 15.07 -0.32 -12.54
N PRO A 27 15.21 0.13 -13.81
CA PRO A 27 14.09 0.66 -14.58
C PRO A 27 13.02 -0.42 -14.78
N VAL A 28 11.79 -0.07 -14.38
CA VAL A 28 10.56 -0.76 -14.75
C VAL A 28 10.45 -0.70 -16.29
N GLY A 29 10.22 -1.85 -16.92
CA GLY A 29 10.19 -1.96 -18.38
C GLY A 29 9.05 -1.18 -19.01
N ASP A 30 9.31 -0.61 -20.19
CA ASP A 30 8.34 0.09 -21.03
C ASP A 30 7.11 -0.80 -21.31
N GLY A 31 6.00 -0.48 -20.64
CA GLY A 31 4.70 -1.09 -20.91
C GLY A 31 4.14 -0.64 -22.27
N PRO A 32 3.26 -1.43 -22.90
CA PRO A 32 2.74 -1.10 -24.23
C PRO A 32 1.67 0.00 -24.12
N HIS A 33 2.05 1.25 -24.39
CA HIS A 33 1.09 2.33 -24.66
C HIS A 33 0.46 2.15 -26.04
N GLY A 34 -0.42 1.15 -26.16
CA GLY A 34 -1.38 1.08 -27.25
C GLY A 34 -2.44 2.14 -27.02
N ALA A 35 -2.49 3.16 -27.87
CA ALA A 35 -3.59 4.11 -27.91
C ALA A 35 -4.91 3.33 -28.10
N ALA A 36 -5.60 3.04 -27.00
CA ALA A 36 -6.91 2.42 -27.04
C ALA A 36 -7.87 3.43 -27.67
N ALA A 37 -8.21 3.22 -28.93
CA ALA A 37 -9.28 3.92 -29.63
C ALA A 37 -10.65 3.47 -29.07
N GLY A 38 -10.86 3.68 -27.76
CA GLY A 38 -12.15 3.53 -27.12
C GLY A 38 -13.03 4.72 -27.49
N GLY A 39 -14.23 4.46 -28.02
CA GLY A 39 -15.18 5.52 -28.34
C GLY A 39 -15.50 6.33 -27.10
N ALA A 40 -15.12 7.61 -27.12
CA ALA A 40 -15.49 8.57 -26.09
C ALA A 40 -17.02 8.67 -26.07
N VAL A 41 -17.63 8.44 -24.91
CA VAL A 41 -19.00 8.87 -24.66
C VAL A 41 -18.86 10.31 -24.15
N ASP A 42 -19.51 11.26 -24.83
CA ASP A 42 -19.57 12.67 -24.42
C ASP A 42 -18.24 13.42 -24.24
N GLY A 43 -17.15 12.90 -24.82
CA GLY A 43 -15.85 13.58 -24.92
C GLY A 43 -14.85 13.26 -23.81
N CYS A 44 -15.22 12.46 -22.79
CA CYS A 44 -14.28 11.89 -21.84
C CYS A 44 -13.76 10.53 -22.30
N ARG A 45 -12.52 10.22 -21.91
CA ARG A 45 -11.96 8.89 -22.13
C ARG A 45 -12.59 7.94 -21.11
N ARG A 46 -12.80 6.68 -21.47
CA ARG A 46 -13.18 5.67 -20.46
C ARG A 46 -12.04 5.43 -19.49
N ALA A 47 -12.38 5.12 -18.24
CA ALA A 47 -11.42 4.55 -17.30
C ALA A 47 -10.68 3.36 -17.93
N LEU A 48 -9.40 3.19 -17.59
CA LEU A 48 -8.63 2.04 -18.06
C LEU A 48 -9.29 0.76 -17.51
N PRO A 49 -9.40 -0.30 -18.32
CA PRO A 49 -9.92 -1.58 -17.84
C PRO A 49 -8.98 -2.18 -16.79
N ASP A 50 -9.54 -2.99 -15.89
CA ASP A 50 -8.85 -3.62 -14.74
C ASP A 50 -7.71 -4.59 -15.13
N ASP A 51 -7.51 -4.87 -16.42
CA ASP A 51 -6.62 -5.95 -16.89
C ASP A 51 -5.12 -5.60 -16.88
N ASP A 52 -4.74 -4.34 -16.58
CA ASP A 52 -3.34 -3.93 -16.51
C ASP A 52 -2.94 -3.62 -15.04
N PRO A 53 -2.14 -4.48 -14.39
CA PRO A 53 -1.79 -4.29 -12.99
C PRO A 53 -0.90 -3.07 -12.84
N HIS A 54 -1.48 -1.98 -12.33
CA HIS A 54 -0.76 -0.80 -11.92
C HIS A 54 -0.56 -0.80 -10.39
N PRO A 55 0.58 -0.28 -9.89
CA PRO A 55 0.71 -0.03 -8.46
C PRO A 55 -0.36 0.98 -8.01
N ILE A 56 -0.81 0.90 -6.77
CA ILE A 56 -1.71 1.91 -6.18
C ILE A 56 -1.05 3.28 -6.39
N ARG A 57 -1.72 4.14 -7.16
CA ARG A 57 -1.29 5.53 -7.36
C ARG A 57 -2.08 6.39 -6.38
N ASP A 58 -1.46 6.66 -5.23
CA ASP A 58 -2.01 7.64 -4.30
C ASP A 58 -2.09 9.01 -5.01
N GLY A 59 -3.26 9.65 -4.91
CA GLY A 59 -3.51 10.95 -5.52
C GLY A 59 -2.43 11.98 -5.16
N ALA A 60 -1.99 12.74 -6.15
CA ALA A 60 -0.94 13.77 -6.08
C ALA A 60 0.47 13.30 -5.64
N GLY A 61 0.85 12.06 -5.95
CA GLY A 61 2.28 11.74 -6.04
C GLY A 61 2.96 12.59 -7.12
N THR A 62 3.57 13.71 -6.73
CA THR A 62 4.36 14.55 -7.64
C THR A 62 5.64 13.80 -8.02
N GLY A 63 5.61 13.08 -9.14
CA GLY A 63 6.81 12.49 -9.72
C GLY A 63 7.89 13.56 -9.89
N GLN A 64 9.14 13.22 -9.57
CA GLN A 64 10.29 14.13 -9.46
C GLN A 64 10.80 14.70 -10.81
N ASP A 65 9.95 14.85 -11.83
CA ASP A 65 10.34 15.58 -13.04
C ASP A 65 9.88 17.05 -12.94
N PRO A 66 10.75 17.96 -12.44
CA PRO A 66 10.42 19.37 -12.27
C PRO A 66 10.18 20.08 -13.61
N ALA A 67 10.47 19.46 -14.76
CA ALA A 67 10.17 20.01 -16.07
C ALA A 67 8.70 19.80 -16.48
N LEU A 68 8.00 18.82 -15.90
CA LEU A 68 6.62 18.46 -16.24
C LEU A 68 5.59 18.90 -15.19
N THR A 69 5.98 19.01 -13.92
CA THR A 69 5.13 19.55 -12.84
C THR A 69 5.19 21.08 -12.83
N GLY A 70 4.53 21.72 -13.80
CA GLY A 70 4.33 23.16 -13.73
C GLY A 70 3.59 23.53 -12.43
N ALA A 71 3.94 24.66 -11.80
CA ALA A 71 3.29 25.14 -10.57
C ALA A 71 1.75 25.22 -10.66
N TRP A 72 1.21 25.28 -11.88
CA TRP A 72 -0.23 25.25 -12.13
C TRP A 72 -0.86 23.87 -11.88
N VAL A 73 -0.15 22.76 -12.12
CA VAL A 73 -0.66 21.41 -11.84
C VAL A 73 -0.84 21.24 -10.33
N GLU A 74 0.12 21.72 -9.54
CA GLU A 74 0.02 21.72 -8.08
C GLU A 74 -1.12 22.61 -7.58
N GLU A 75 -1.34 23.78 -8.21
CA GLU A 75 -2.44 24.69 -7.87
C GLU A 75 -3.81 24.06 -8.15
N ILE A 76 -4.01 23.49 -9.34
CA ILE A 76 -5.26 22.80 -9.69
C ILE A 76 -5.45 21.56 -8.83
N ALA A 77 -4.39 20.76 -8.61
CA ALA A 77 -4.48 19.59 -7.75
C ALA A 77 -4.90 19.98 -6.32
N ALA A 78 -4.32 21.04 -5.76
CA ALA A 78 -4.69 21.54 -4.44
C ALA A 78 -6.14 22.07 -4.41
N GLU A 79 -6.60 22.77 -5.45
CA GLU A 79 -7.99 23.24 -5.57
C GLU A 79 -8.96 22.04 -5.59
N VAL A 80 -8.72 21.06 -6.46
CA VAL A 80 -9.57 19.86 -6.58
C VAL A 80 -9.62 19.09 -5.27
N GLN A 81 -8.47 18.82 -4.65
CA GLN A 81 -8.38 18.09 -3.39
C GLN A 81 -9.04 18.80 -2.20
N THR A 82 -9.18 20.13 -2.25
CA THR A 82 -9.74 20.91 -1.13
C THR A 82 -11.23 21.18 -1.30
N ALA A 83 -11.71 21.34 -2.53
CA ALA A 83 -13.01 21.95 -2.78
C ALA A 83 -13.95 21.16 -3.69
N HIS A 84 -13.51 20.06 -4.30
CA HIS A 84 -14.27 19.37 -5.35
C HIS A 84 -14.31 17.84 -5.20
N THR A 85 -13.96 17.30 -4.05
CA THR A 85 -13.94 15.85 -3.79
C THR A 85 -15.33 15.23 -3.75
N ASP A 86 -16.37 16.03 -3.58
CA ASP A 86 -17.79 15.66 -3.60
C ASP A 86 -18.36 15.53 -5.01
N VAL A 87 -17.67 16.07 -6.03
CA VAL A 87 -18.14 16.09 -7.43
C VAL A 87 -17.14 15.49 -8.42
N LEU A 88 -15.88 15.29 -8.03
CA LEU A 88 -14.83 14.67 -8.86
C LEU A 88 -14.36 13.35 -8.25
N GLY A 89 -13.94 12.41 -9.10
CA GLY A 89 -13.53 11.05 -8.72
C GLY A 89 -12.03 10.87 -8.44
N GLY A 90 -11.27 11.98 -8.44
CA GLY A 90 -9.83 12.00 -8.29
C GLY A 90 -9.09 12.68 -9.45
N LEU A 91 -7.77 12.83 -9.31
CA LEU A 91 -6.89 13.41 -10.31
C LEU A 91 -5.51 12.75 -10.28
N TRP A 92 -4.83 12.71 -11.42
CA TRP A 92 -3.40 12.39 -11.49
C TRP A 92 -2.72 13.07 -12.68
N LEU A 93 -1.39 13.12 -12.63
CA LEU A 93 -0.57 13.53 -13.75
C LEU A 93 -0.12 12.30 -14.54
N ASP A 94 -0.57 12.18 -15.79
CA ASP A 94 0.01 11.22 -16.74
C ASP A 94 1.35 11.80 -17.22
N HIS A 95 2.45 11.28 -16.67
CA HIS A 95 3.80 11.75 -16.98
C HIS A 95 4.21 11.47 -18.43
N ASP A 96 3.73 10.37 -19.02
CA ASP A 96 4.10 9.96 -20.37
C ASP A 96 3.41 10.84 -21.42
N ALA A 97 2.13 11.15 -21.18
CA ALA A 97 1.37 12.06 -22.02
C ALA A 97 1.61 13.55 -21.68
N GLY A 98 2.12 13.82 -20.48
CA GLY A 98 2.19 15.18 -19.93
C GLY A 98 0.80 15.79 -19.73
N GLU A 99 -0.20 14.99 -19.39
CA GLU A 99 -1.60 15.42 -19.24
C GLU A 99 -2.04 15.39 -17.77
N LEU A 100 -2.78 16.40 -17.32
CA LEU A 100 -3.53 16.35 -16.07
C LEU A 100 -4.84 15.64 -16.34
N VAL A 101 -5.03 14.47 -15.72
CA VAL A 101 -6.24 13.69 -15.84
C VAL A 101 -7.14 13.95 -14.64
N ILE A 102 -8.41 14.23 -14.92
CA ILE A 102 -9.46 14.43 -13.90
C ILE A 102 -10.55 13.39 -14.11
N MET A 103 -10.91 12.68 -13.04
CA MET A 103 -11.96 11.68 -13.02
C MET A 103 -13.32 12.36 -12.79
N VAL A 104 -14.25 12.11 -13.70
CA VAL A 104 -15.52 12.84 -13.79
C VAL A 104 -16.70 11.87 -13.63
N PRO A 105 -17.37 11.88 -12.46
CA PRO A 105 -18.61 11.17 -12.25
C PRO A 105 -19.82 11.99 -12.69
N GLY A 106 -20.68 11.40 -13.53
CA GLY A 106 -21.96 12.00 -13.91
C GLY A 106 -21.87 13.37 -14.62
N THR A 107 -22.97 14.12 -14.60
CA THR A 107 -23.08 15.42 -15.29
C THR A 107 -22.53 16.59 -14.48
N GLU A 108 -22.67 16.55 -13.16
CA GLU A 108 -22.19 17.62 -12.27
C GLU A 108 -20.65 17.72 -12.28
N GLY A 109 -19.96 16.58 -12.17
CA GLY A 109 -18.50 16.53 -12.33
C GLY A 109 -18.04 17.00 -13.71
N ARG A 110 -18.88 16.87 -14.76
CA ARG A 110 -18.56 17.31 -16.12
C ARG A 110 -18.58 18.83 -16.23
N ASP A 111 -19.58 19.47 -15.64
CA ASP A 111 -19.66 20.93 -15.60
C ASP A 111 -18.47 21.50 -14.82
N GLU A 112 -18.10 20.87 -13.72
CA GLU A 112 -16.94 21.25 -12.91
C GLU A 112 -15.61 21.05 -13.64
N PHE A 113 -15.45 19.92 -14.34
CA PHE A 113 -14.29 19.68 -15.20
C PHE A 113 -14.12 20.76 -16.29
N GLU A 114 -15.20 21.11 -17.00
CA GLU A 114 -15.12 22.13 -18.06
C GLU A 114 -14.78 23.51 -17.49
N ARG A 115 -15.23 23.83 -16.27
CA ARG A 115 -14.82 25.04 -15.54
C ARG A 115 -13.31 25.02 -15.26
N LEU A 116 -12.81 23.98 -14.58
CA LEU A 116 -11.39 23.83 -14.23
C LEU A 116 -10.50 23.85 -15.48
N ARG A 117 -10.90 23.15 -16.53
CA ARG A 117 -10.21 23.14 -17.82
C ARG A 117 -10.14 24.52 -18.46
N ALA A 118 -11.22 25.31 -18.43
CA ALA A 118 -11.24 26.65 -19.00
C ALA A 118 -10.38 27.66 -18.21
N GLU A 119 -10.18 27.41 -16.91
CA GLU A 119 -9.33 28.22 -16.03
C GLU A 119 -7.85 27.84 -16.10
N ALA A 120 -7.55 26.60 -16.52
CA ALA A 120 -6.18 26.11 -16.66
C ALA A 120 -5.35 26.93 -17.68
N PRO A 121 -4.04 27.13 -17.43
CA PRO A 121 -3.17 27.81 -18.38
C PRO A 121 -3.00 27.08 -19.72
N GLU A 122 -3.10 25.75 -19.69
CA GLU A 122 -2.98 24.84 -20.84
C GLU A 122 -4.22 23.92 -20.91
N PRO A 123 -5.41 24.43 -21.30
CA PRO A 123 -6.68 23.68 -21.29
C PRO A 123 -6.66 22.39 -22.11
N GLU A 124 -5.80 22.31 -23.13
CA GLU A 124 -5.63 21.13 -23.96
C GLU A 124 -4.92 19.97 -23.26
N ARG A 125 -4.19 20.25 -22.17
CA ARG A 125 -3.50 19.25 -21.35
C ARG A 125 -4.34 18.75 -20.18
N VAL A 126 -5.51 19.34 -19.95
CA VAL A 126 -6.47 18.89 -18.94
C VAL A 126 -7.48 17.99 -19.63
N VAL A 127 -7.43 16.70 -19.31
CA VAL A 127 -8.23 15.66 -19.94
C VAL A 127 -9.16 15.03 -18.91
N CYS A 128 -10.37 14.67 -19.32
CA CYS A 128 -11.28 13.96 -18.46
C CYS A 128 -11.28 12.47 -18.73
N MET A 129 -11.42 11.70 -17.66
CA MET A 129 -11.72 10.29 -17.67
C MET A 129 -13.02 10.03 -16.91
N GLU A 130 -13.83 9.09 -17.40
CA GLU A 130 -15.09 8.72 -16.75
C GLU A 130 -14.84 8.06 -15.40
N ALA A 131 -15.62 8.43 -14.39
CA ALA A 131 -15.60 7.87 -13.05
C ALA A 131 -16.97 7.29 -12.68
N THR A 132 -16.99 6.27 -11.83
CA THR A 132 -18.23 5.73 -11.25
C THR A 132 -18.54 6.39 -9.91
N HIS A 133 -17.51 6.73 -9.14
CA HIS A 133 -17.59 7.26 -7.79
C HIS A 133 -16.84 8.59 -7.66
N THR A 134 -17.28 9.44 -6.74
CA THR A 134 -16.54 10.62 -6.30
C THR A 134 -15.42 10.22 -5.33
N GLU A 135 -14.47 11.11 -5.09
CA GLU A 135 -13.41 10.87 -4.11
C GLU A 135 -13.97 10.76 -2.67
N ASP A 136 -14.98 11.57 -2.35
CA ASP A 136 -15.67 11.49 -1.05
C ASP A 136 -16.40 10.15 -0.88
N GLU A 137 -17.05 9.62 -1.91
CA GLU A 137 -17.68 8.30 -1.87
C GLU A 137 -16.66 7.18 -1.62
N LEU A 138 -15.48 7.24 -2.27
CA LEU A 138 -14.40 6.27 -2.04
C LEU A 138 -13.76 6.41 -0.65
N ARG A 139 -13.67 7.63 -0.11
CA ARG A 139 -13.18 7.88 1.25
C ARG A 139 -14.15 7.36 2.31
N ASP A 140 -15.45 7.57 2.11
CA ASP A 140 -16.50 7.01 2.96
C ASP A 140 -16.53 5.48 2.88
N LEU A 141 -16.32 4.90 1.70
CA LEU A 141 -16.16 3.46 1.52
C LEU A 141 -14.93 2.94 2.27
N GLN A 142 -13.78 3.64 2.19
CA GLN A 142 -12.56 3.28 2.91
C GLN A 142 -12.79 3.26 4.42
N HIS A 143 -13.46 4.28 4.94
CA HIS A 143 -13.81 4.34 6.35
C HIS A 143 -14.66 3.13 6.77
N GLN A 144 -15.73 2.83 6.02
CA GLN A 144 -16.60 1.69 6.28
C GLN A 144 -15.86 0.34 6.21
N VAL A 145 -15.00 0.15 5.21
CA VAL A 145 -14.17 -1.06 5.09
C VAL A 145 -13.22 -1.20 6.27
N SER A 146 -12.55 -0.12 6.65
CA SER A 146 -11.64 -0.10 7.80
C SER A 146 -12.34 -0.44 9.11
N GLU A 147 -13.54 0.12 9.35
CA GLU A 147 -14.34 -0.20 10.54
C GLU A 147 -14.72 -1.68 10.62
N ARG A 148 -14.94 -2.34 9.48
CA ARG A 148 -15.30 -3.77 9.42
C ARG A 148 -14.10 -4.70 9.54
N LEU A 149 -12.96 -4.34 8.95
CA LEU A 149 -11.79 -5.22 8.89
C LEU A 149 -10.80 -5.01 10.05
N THR A 150 -10.68 -3.79 10.59
CA THR A 150 -9.75 -3.49 11.71
C THR A 150 -9.99 -4.34 12.96
N PRO A 151 -11.25 -4.60 13.40
CA PRO A 151 -11.51 -5.45 14.58
C PRO A 151 -10.97 -6.88 14.46
N ASN A 152 -10.72 -7.37 13.24
CA ASN A 152 -10.14 -8.69 13.01
C ASN A 152 -8.63 -8.72 13.29
N GLY A 153 -8.02 -7.59 13.66
CA GLY A 153 -6.62 -7.49 14.06
C GLY A 153 -5.64 -7.82 12.93
N ARG A 154 -6.10 -7.72 11.67
CA ARG A 154 -5.28 -8.05 10.50
C ARG A 154 -4.65 -6.78 9.91
N PRO A 155 -3.37 -6.85 9.48
CA PRO A 155 -2.78 -5.81 8.67
C PRO A 155 -3.60 -5.61 7.39
N LEU A 156 -3.85 -4.34 7.08
CA LEU A 156 -4.59 -3.90 5.90
C LEU A 156 -3.77 -2.79 5.26
N VAL A 157 -3.50 -2.89 3.96
CA VAL A 157 -3.14 -1.72 3.16
C VAL A 157 -4.38 -1.37 2.35
N SER A 158 -4.85 -0.14 2.49
CA SER A 158 -5.97 0.35 1.68
C SER A 158 -5.62 1.71 1.11
N GLY A 159 -5.96 1.92 -0.15
CA GLY A 159 -5.73 3.16 -0.86
C GLY A 159 -6.71 3.32 -1.99
N THR A 160 -7.04 4.57 -2.31
CA THR A 160 -7.86 4.87 -3.48
C THR A 160 -6.96 4.82 -4.72
N ASP A 161 -7.25 3.87 -5.61
CA ASP A 161 -6.68 3.86 -6.94
C ASP A 161 -7.48 4.83 -7.82
N VAL A 162 -6.92 6.03 -8.01
CA VAL A 162 -7.55 7.09 -8.80
C VAL A 162 -7.66 6.74 -10.29
N VAL A 163 -6.82 5.83 -10.81
CA VAL A 163 -6.82 5.46 -12.23
C VAL A 163 -8.01 4.57 -12.56
N THR A 164 -8.28 3.59 -11.68
CA THR A 164 -9.43 2.68 -11.81
C THR A 164 -10.69 3.22 -11.12
N ASN A 165 -10.56 4.31 -10.34
CA ASN A 165 -11.62 4.91 -9.52
C ASN A 165 -12.26 3.89 -8.56
N ARG A 166 -11.38 3.16 -7.85
CA ARG A 166 -11.76 2.15 -6.86
C ARG A 166 -10.94 2.31 -5.59
N LEU A 167 -11.52 1.86 -4.49
CA LEU A 167 -10.80 1.58 -3.27
C LEU A 167 -10.16 0.20 -3.40
N ARG A 168 -8.83 0.14 -3.42
CA ARG A 168 -8.09 -1.11 -3.40
C ARG A 168 -7.70 -1.46 -1.97
N VAL A 169 -7.94 -2.72 -1.61
CA VAL A 169 -7.73 -3.24 -0.27
C VAL A 169 -6.92 -4.52 -0.37
N GLU A 170 -5.69 -4.44 0.12
CA GLU A 170 -4.80 -5.59 0.27
C GLU A 170 -4.98 -6.16 1.66
N TYR A 171 -5.58 -7.35 1.73
CA TYR A 171 -5.92 -8.02 2.98
C TYR A 171 -4.95 -9.18 3.24
N GLU A 172 -4.25 -9.12 4.37
CA GLU A 172 -3.34 -10.19 4.80
C GLU A 172 -4.10 -11.28 5.56
N GLY A 173 -4.81 -12.13 4.82
CA GLY A 173 -5.55 -13.23 5.40
C GLY A 173 -6.34 -14.09 4.43
N ASP A 174 -7.38 -14.73 4.95
CA ASP A 174 -8.31 -15.48 4.13
C ASP A 174 -9.29 -14.51 3.47
N LEU A 175 -9.36 -14.52 2.14
CA LEU A 175 -10.23 -13.62 1.39
C LEU A 175 -11.70 -13.85 1.74
N ALA A 176 -12.11 -15.10 1.97
CA ALA A 176 -13.49 -15.41 2.32
C ALA A 176 -13.86 -14.88 3.72
N GLU A 177 -12.91 -14.88 4.66
CA GLU A 177 -13.08 -14.26 6.00
C GLU A 177 -13.28 -12.74 5.88
N ALA A 178 -12.49 -12.08 5.01
CA ALA A 178 -12.64 -10.65 4.74
C ALA A 178 -13.99 -10.33 4.07
N GLU A 179 -14.39 -11.10 3.06
CA GLU A 179 -15.68 -10.97 2.38
C GLU A 179 -16.85 -11.15 3.37
N GLU A 180 -16.78 -12.16 4.24
CA GLU A 180 -17.77 -12.38 5.30
C GLU A 180 -17.85 -11.19 6.26
N ALA A 181 -16.71 -10.66 6.71
CA ALA A 181 -16.67 -9.51 7.61
C ALA A 181 -17.23 -8.22 6.97
N LEU A 182 -16.99 -8.04 5.68
CA LEU A 182 -17.50 -6.90 4.90
C LEU A 182 -19.01 -7.02 4.61
N GLY A 183 -19.52 -8.24 4.47
CA GLY A 183 -20.92 -8.49 4.14
C GLY A 183 -21.29 -7.87 2.78
N GLU A 184 -22.32 -7.03 2.73
CA GLU A 184 -22.76 -6.39 1.49
C GLU A 184 -21.68 -5.49 0.85
N LEU A 185 -20.75 -4.95 1.65
CA LEU A 185 -19.66 -4.11 1.13
C LEU A 185 -18.70 -4.89 0.23
N ALA A 186 -18.57 -6.21 0.41
CA ALA A 186 -17.70 -7.04 -0.42
C ALA A 186 -18.08 -7.01 -1.90
N GLY A 187 -19.36 -6.77 -2.21
CA GLY A 187 -19.87 -6.63 -3.58
C GLY A 187 -19.96 -5.19 -4.09
N HIS A 188 -19.43 -4.20 -3.35
CA HIS A 188 -19.52 -2.80 -3.74
C HIS A 188 -18.70 -2.56 -5.03
N PRO A 189 -19.26 -1.94 -6.08
CA PRO A 189 -18.57 -1.78 -7.36
C PRO A 189 -17.32 -0.87 -7.31
N GLY A 190 -17.20 -0.07 -6.24
CA GLY A 190 -16.01 0.74 -5.96
C GLY A 190 -14.97 0.05 -5.07
N LEU A 191 -15.18 -1.21 -4.67
CA LEU A 191 -14.23 -1.96 -3.84
C LEU A 191 -13.52 -3.02 -4.67
N GLU A 192 -12.19 -3.04 -4.58
CA GLU A 192 -11.34 -4.13 -5.05
C GLU A 192 -10.63 -4.74 -3.85
N LEU A 193 -11.00 -5.98 -3.51
CA LEU A 193 -10.40 -6.73 -2.43
C LEU A 193 -9.46 -7.80 -3.00
N GLN A 194 -8.22 -7.82 -2.54
CA GLN A 194 -7.22 -8.79 -2.99
C GLN A 194 -6.33 -9.27 -1.85
N VAL A 195 -5.73 -10.44 -2.05
CA VAL A 195 -4.62 -10.92 -1.21
C VAL A 195 -3.34 -10.62 -1.98
N PRO A 196 -2.42 -9.79 -1.45
CA PRO A 196 -1.17 -9.51 -2.14
C PRO A 196 -0.30 -10.78 -2.19
N ALA A 197 0.54 -10.91 -3.22
CA ALA A 197 1.37 -12.10 -3.43
C ALA A 197 2.33 -12.41 -2.25
N CYS A 198 2.68 -11.41 -1.43
CA CYS A 198 3.46 -11.56 -0.20
C CYS A 198 2.65 -12.14 0.98
N ALA A 199 1.31 -12.22 0.88
CA ALA A 199 0.44 -12.77 1.90
C ALA A 199 -0.19 -14.11 1.50
N GLU A 200 0.18 -14.65 0.33
CA GLU A 200 -0.26 -15.97 -0.12
C GLU A 200 0.36 -17.07 0.76
N VAL A 201 -0.45 -17.70 1.60
CA VAL A 201 -0.01 -18.78 2.49
C VAL A 201 -0.22 -20.13 1.81
N VAL A 202 0.85 -20.92 1.67
CA VAL A 202 0.74 -22.31 1.24
C VAL A 202 0.31 -23.22 2.40
N PRO A 203 -0.35 -24.36 2.13
CA PRO A 203 -0.63 -25.35 3.16
C PRO A 203 0.66 -25.79 3.88
N LEU A 204 0.57 -25.91 5.20
CA LEU A 204 1.69 -26.37 6.02
C LEU A 204 2.14 -27.77 5.57
N PRO A 205 3.46 -28.00 5.41
CA PRO A 205 3.97 -29.34 5.18
C PRO A 205 3.62 -30.29 6.32
N ASP A 206 3.49 -31.58 6.01
CA ASP A 206 3.22 -32.61 7.02
C ASP A 206 4.28 -32.57 8.15
N GLY A 207 3.82 -32.50 9.39
CA GLY A 207 4.69 -32.46 10.58
C GLY A 207 5.25 -31.09 10.93
N ALA A 208 5.03 -30.04 10.11
CA ALA A 208 5.33 -28.67 10.48
C ALA A 208 4.27 -28.11 11.45
N GLN A 209 4.71 -27.36 12.45
CA GLN A 209 3.83 -26.64 13.37
C GLN A 209 3.81 -25.15 13.01
N PRO A 210 2.65 -24.48 13.02
CA PRO A 210 2.60 -23.04 12.80
C PRO A 210 3.35 -22.33 13.92
N LEU A 211 4.21 -21.38 13.56
CA LEU A 211 4.86 -20.53 14.54
C LEU A 211 3.84 -19.53 15.10
N PRO A 212 3.81 -19.30 16.42
CA PRO A 212 2.85 -18.38 17.00
C PRO A 212 3.20 -16.94 16.63
N GLY A 213 2.17 -16.17 16.29
CA GLY A 213 2.30 -14.79 15.91
C GLY A 213 1.09 -14.29 15.14
N GLY A 214 1.22 -13.07 14.64
CA GLY A 214 0.24 -12.38 13.82
C GLY A 214 0.88 -11.20 13.09
N GLY A 215 2.18 -11.31 12.82
CA GLY A 215 2.92 -10.29 12.08
C GLY A 215 2.43 -10.21 10.63
N SER A 216 2.69 -9.06 10.02
CA SER A 216 2.47 -8.86 8.59
C SER A 216 3.54 -9.58 7.79
N THR A 217 3.16 -10.21 6.68
CA THR A 217 4.11 -10.77 5.70
C THR A 217 4.51 -9.75 4.64
N CYS A 218 3.73 -8.68 4.48
CA CYS A 218 3.92 -7.67 3.43
C CYS A 218 4.53 -6.35 3.94
N GLN A 219 4.43 -6.09 5.24
CA GLN A 219 4.98 -4.90 5.89
C GLN A 219 6.15 -5.31 6.78
N SER A 220 7.36 -4.94 6.37
CA SER A 220 8.54 -5.04 7.22
C SER A 220 9.00 -3.66 7.64
N MET A 221 9.30 -3.51 8.93
CA MET A 221 10.16 -2.41 9.38
C MET A 221 11.61 -2.70 8.98
N GLU A 222 12.40 -1.67 8.72
CA GLU A 222 13.80 -1.79 8.29
C GLU A 222 14.79 -1.94 9.46
N ALA A 223 14.31 -2.18 10.69
CA ALA A 223 15.23 -2.39 11.81
C ALA A 223 15.88 -3.76 11.69
N LEU A 224 17.17 -3.81 12.00
CA LEU A 224 17.97 -5.02 11.89
C LEU A 224 18.20 -5.64 13.27
N PHE A 225 17.81 -6.89 13.43
CA PHE A 225 18.22 -7.76 14.53
C PHE A 225 19.30 -8.73 14.05
N THR A 226 20.32 -8.96 14.87
CA THR A 226 21.33 -10.02 14.64
C THR A 226 21.50 -10.84 15.90
N GLY A 227 21.58 -12.16 15.75
CA GLY A 227 21.65 -13.07 16.88
C GLY A 227 21.63 -14.54 16.46
N THR A 228 21.12 -15.39 17.34
CA THR A 228 20.95 -16.83 17.08
C THR A 228 19.47 -17.18 17.10
N LEU A 229 19.04 -17.99 16.14
CA LEU A 229 17.70 -18.57 16.16
C LEU A 229 17.67 -19.75 17.12
N VAL A 230 16.80 -19.72 18.12
CA VAL A 230 16.65 -20.77 19.13
C VAL A 230 15.19 -21.15 19.27
N GLY A 231 14.89 -22.31 19.87
CA GLY A 231 13.53 -22.82 19.85
C GLY A 231 13.33 -24.17 20.53
N ASP A 232 12.07 -24.57 20.58
CA ASP A 232 11.59 -25.91 20.92
C ASP A 232 10.64 -26.39 19.80
N PRO A 233 11.12 -27.22 18.86
CA PRO A 233 10.30 -27.75 17.76
C PRO A 233 9.09 -28.53 18.24
N ALA A 234 9.18 -29.24 19.37
CA ALA A 234 8.07 -30.04 19.87
C ALA A 234 6.92 -29.16 20.37
N ALA A 235 7.25 -27.98 20.90
CA ALA A 235 6.29 -26.96 21.31
C ALA A 235 5.88 -25.99 20.19
N GLY A 236 6.45 -26.12 18.98
CA GLY A 236 6.20 -25.19 17.88
C GLY A 236 6.73 -23.78 18.14
N CYS A 237 7.81 -23.68 18.90
CA CYS A 237 8.37 -22.41 19.35
C CYS A 237 9.72 -22.10 18.73
N ALA A 238 9.87 -20.88 18.23
CA ALA A 238 11.16 -20.30 17.87
C ALA A 238 11.20 -18.83 18.30
N TRP A 239 12.36 -18.38 18.77
CA TRP A 239 12.63 -17.00 19.18
C TRP A 239 14.09 -16.66 18.89
N PHE A 240 14.46 -15.40 19.12
CA PHE A 240 15.84 -14.95 18.90
C PHE A 240 16.59 -14.80 20.21
N GLU A 241 17.87 -15.14 20.22
CA GLU A 241 18.81 -14.77 21.27
C GLU A 241 19.81 -13.77 20.72
N ASP A 242 20.01 -12.65 21.41
CA ASP A 242 21.03 -11.69 21.03
C ASP A 242 22.45 -12.25 21.30
N GLN A 243 23.48 -11.44 21.02
CA GLN A 243 24.88 -11.85 21.24
C GLN A 243 25.23 -12.13 22.72
N GLN A 244 24.37 -11.73 23.66
CA GLN A 244 24.52 -11.94 25.10
C GLN A 244 23.67 -13.13 25.59
N GLY A 245 22.99 -13.83 24.68
CA GLY A 245 22.07 -14.93 25.00
C GLY A 245 20.78 -14.45 25.64
N GLN A 246 20.41 -13.17 25.52
CA GLN A 246 19.13 -12.68 26.02
C GLN A 246 18.02 -13.02 25.02
N PRO A 247 16.94 -13.69 25.46
CA PRO A 247 15.83 -14.03 24.58
C PRO A 247 15.04 -12.78 24.21
N THR A 248 14.69 -12.69 22.93
CA THR A 248 13.79 -11.69 22.35
C THR A 248 12.53 -12.41 21.90
N THR A 249 11.38 -12.00 22.42
CA THR A 249 10.08 -12.51 22.01
C THR A 249 9.84 -12.18 20.54
N VAL A 250 9.40 -13.16 19.75
CA VAL A 250 9.21 -13.00 18.30
C VAL A 250 7.73 -13.12 17.93
N LEU A 251 7.25 -12.18 17.12
CA LEU A 251 5.97 -12.28 16.42
C LEU A 251 6.25 -12.69 14.98
N TRP A 252 6.02 -13.98 14.71
CA TRP A 252 6.18 -14.54 13.37
C TRP A 252 5.05 -14.08 12.44
N PRO A 253 5.34 -13.84 11.15
CA PRO A 253 4.30 -13.56 10.17
C PRO A 253 3.38 -14.75 9.98
N ARG A 254 2.16 -14.49 9.51
CA ARG A 254 1.20 -15.55 9.20
C ARG A 254 1.79 -16.53 8.18
N GLY A 255 1.50 -17.82 8.38
CA GLY A 255 1.93 -18.88 7.47
C GLY A 255 3.35 -19.41 7.73
N TRP A 256 4.15 -18.73 8.56
CA TRP A 256 5.45 -19.25 8.97
C TRP A 256 5.30 -20.46 9.88
N SER A 257 6.24 -21.40 9.77
CA SER A 257 6.16 -22.67 10.48
C SER A 257 7.52 -23.21 10.87
N LEU A 258 7.50 -24.18 11.77
CA LEU A 258 8.66 -24.86 12.32
C LEU A 258 8.50 -26.37 12.14
N THR A 259 9.45 -27.00 11.47
CA THR A 259 9.51 -28.45 11.28
C THR A 259 10.11 -29.15 12.51
N GLU A 260 9.89 -30.46 12.63
CA GLU A 260 10.42 -31.28 13.74
C GLU A 260 11.95 -31.25 13.84
N ASP A 261 12.66 -31.11 12.72
CA ASP A 261 14.12 -31.00 12.68
C ASP A 261 14.66 -29.58 12.97
N GLY A 262 13.77 -28.64 13.28
CA GLY A 262 14.07 -27.27 13.68
C GLY A 262 14.25 -26.30 12.52
N THR A 263 13.78 -26.62 11.32
CA THR A 263 13.78 -25.68 10.19
C THR A 263 12.60 -24.72 10.27
N VAL A 264 12.88 -23.41 10.18
CA VAL A 264 11.84 -22.39 10.02
C VAL A 264 11.55 -22.21 8.53
N LEU A 265 10.29 -22.38 8.16
CA LEU A 265 9.76 -22.15 6.83
C LEU A 265 8.96 -20.84 6.81
N ASP A 266 9.06 -20.09 5.71
CA ASP A 266 8.19 -18.93 5.49
C ASP A 266 6.77 -19.33 5.06
N HIS A 267 5.92 -18.33 4.84
CA HIS A 267 4.55 -18.46 4.35
C HIS A 267 4.40 -19.22 3.02
N ARG A 268 5.48 -19.39 2.24
CA ARG A 268 5.52 -20.17 0.98
C ARG A 268 6.10 -21.57 1.18
N GLY A 269 6.42 -21.95 2.41
CA GLY A 269 7.05 -23.22 2.73
C GLY A 269 8.54 -23.27 2.38
N GLU A 270 9.16 -22.12 2.07
CA GLU A 270 10.59 -22.07 1.76
C GLU A 270 11.42 -22.01 3.05
N PRO A 271 12.51 -22.79 3.16
CA PRO A 271 13.36 -22.77 4.35
C PRO A 271 14.13 -21.46 4.44
N ARG A 272 14.06 -20.80 5.62
CA ARG A 272 14.72 -19.51 5.87
C ARG A 272 15.92 -19.62 6.81
N ALA A 273 15.82 -20.45 7.83
CA ALA A 273 16.85 -20.68 8.83
C ALA A 273 16.56 -21.99 9.59
N ARG A 274 17.54 -22.47 10.34
CA ARG A 274 17.39 -23.59 11.27
C ARG A 274 17.72 -23.14 12.69
N LEU A 275 17.11 -23.77 13.69
CA LEU A 275 17.51 -23.59 15.08
C LEU A 275 19.02 -23.85 15.25
N GLY A 276 19.70 -22.93 15.92
CA GLY A 276 21.16 -22.89 16.09
C GLY A 276 21.88 -22.00 15.07
N ASP A 277 21.22 -21.58 13.99
CA ASP A 277 21.83 -20.69 13.01
C ASP A 277 22.02 -19.28 13.59
N ALA A 278 23.15 -18.66 13.25
CA ALA A 278 23.27 -17.22 13.33
C ALA A 278 22.34 -16.60 12.28
N ILE A 279 21.62 -15.55 12.66
CA ILE A 279 20.60 -14.92 11.81
C ILE A 279 20.76 -13.41 11.71
N ALA A 280 20.27 -12.88 10.60
CA ALA A 280 19.91 -11.49 10.42
C ALA A 280 18.39 -11.43 10.15
N SER A 281 17.67 -10.60 10.90
CA SER A 281 16.24 -10.41 10.71
C SER A 281 15.93 -8.93 10.52
N GLY A 282 15.27 -8.60 9.41
CA GLY A 282 14.58 -7.32 9.25
C GLY A 282 13.25 -7.37 10.00
N GLY A 283 12.87 -6.27 10.63
CA GLY A 283 11.65 -6.20 11.43
C GLY A 283 11.64 -4.97 12.32
N GLY A 284 10.92 -5.06 13.44
CA GLY A 284 10.94 -4.02 14.45
C GLY A 284 10.16 -4.38 15.71
N ASN A 285 10.36 -3.58 16.76
CA ASN A 285 9.70 -3.80 18.04
C ASN A 285 8.27 -3.27 18.02
N VAL A 286 7.32 -4.12 18.39
CA VAL A 286 5.91 -3.77 18.55
C VAL A 286 5.41 -4.16 19.94
N PRO A 287 4.43 -3.44 20.50
CA PRO A 287 3.76 -3.89 21.73
C PRO A 287 3.07 -5.23 21.52
N LEU A 288 3.16 -6.13 22.50
CA LEU A 288 2.34 -7.36 22.51
C LEU A 288 0.88 -7.00 22.85
N GLN A 289 -0.05 -7.47 22.03
CA GLN A 289 -1.47 -7.29 22.29
C GLN A 289 -2.02 -8.40 23.20
N GLU A 290 -3.07 -8.08 23.96
CA GLU A 290 -3.73 -9.06 24.83
C GLU A 290 -4.19 -10.29 24.03
N GLY A 291 -3.83 -11.49 24.49
CA GLY A 291 -4.19 -12.75 23.84
C GLY A 291 -3.27 -13.19 22.70
N GLN A 292 -2.28 -12.39 22.28
CA GLN A 292 -1.26 -12.85 21.35
C GLN A 292 -0.39 -13.93 22.00
N ARG A 293 -0.23 -15.05 21.29
CA ARG A 293 0.77 -16.07 21.64
C ARG A 293 2.08 -15.70 20.99
N ALA A 294 3.14 -15.74 21.77
CA ALA A 294 4.51 -15.60 21.28
C ALA A 294 5.42 -16.56 22.04
N CYS A 295 6.54 -16.92 21.43
CA CYS A 295 7.59 -17.69 22.08
C CYS A 295 8.75 -16.76 22.44
N GLY A 296 9.37 -17.00 23.59
CA GLY A 296 10.40 -16.15 24.20
C GLY A 296 9.97 -15.66 25.57
N THR A 297 10.90 -15.61 26.52
CA THR A 297 10.67 -15.19 27.92
C THR A 297 11.12 -13.75 28.19
N GLY A 298 11.46 -13.00 27.14
CA GLY A 298 12.03 -11.66 27.25
C GLY A 298 10.96 -10.60 27.38
N GLY A 299 10.68 -10.18 28.63
CA GLY A 299 9.96 -8.95 29.00
C GLY A 299 8.50 -8.84 28.56
N GLU A 300 7.62 -8.39 29.44
CA GLU A 300 6.17 -8.22 29.15
C GLU A 300 5.88 -7.02 28.21
N ASP A 301 6.89 -6.26 27.79
CA ASP A 301 6.72 -4.92 27.21
C ASP A 301 6.74 -4.87 25.66
N GLY A 302 7.11 -5.96 24.96
CA GLY A 302 7.11 -5.96 23.49
C GLY A 302 7.67 -7.21 22.82
N ALA A 303 7.53 -7.28 21.51
CA ALA A 303 8.06 -8.36 20.68
C ALA A 303 8.65 -7.83 19.37
N TRP A 304 9.57 -8.60 18.81
CA TRP A 304 10.13 -8.36 17.49
C TRP A 304 9.18 -8.93 16.42
N ALA A 305 8.52 -8.05 15.67
CA ALA A 305 7.78 -8.43 14.48
C ALA A 305 8.76 -8.68 13.33
N VAL A 306 8.85 -9.94 12.89
CA VAL A 306 9.75 -10.35 11.81
C VAL A 306 9.16 -9.91 10.48
N GLY A 307 9.93 -9.19 9.66
CA GLY A 307 9.60 -8.94 8.27
C GLY A 307 10.42 -9.82 7.32
N THR A 308 11.71 -10.00 7.62
CA THR A 308 12.60 -10.91 6.88
C THR A 308 13.44 -11.73 7.85
N LEU A 309 13.87 -12.91 7.40
CA LEU A 309 14.81 -13.75 8.12
C LEU A 309 15.80 -14.38 7.14
N GLU A 310 17.08 -14.26 7.44
CA GLU A 310 18.16 -14.86 6.69
C GLU A 310 19.14 -15.51 7.65
N ALA A 311 19.51 -16.77 7.38
CA ALA A 311 20.66 -17.39 8.02
C ALA A 311 21.94 -16.69 7.57
N ALA A 312 22.78 -16.30 8.52
CA ALA A 312 24.10 -15.77 8.23
C ALA A 312 24.94 -16.86 7.54
N PRO A 313 25.77 -16.53 6.54
CA PRO A 313 26.64 -17.50 5.91
C PRO A 313 27.58 -18.13 6.95
N ALA A 314 27.70 -19.46 6.92
CA ALA A 314 28.63 -20.18 7.78
C ALA A 314 30.06 -19.65 7.56
N SER A 315 30.64 -19.08 8.61
CA SER A 315 32.01 -18.54 8.63
C SER A 315 33.05 -19.64 8.74
#